data_AF-A0A0Q9EQD6-F1
#
_entry.id   AF-A0A0Q9EQD6-F1
#
_cell.length_a   1.000
_cell.length_b   1.000
_cell.length_c   1.000
_cell.angle_alpha   90.00
_cell.angle_beta   90.00
_cell.angle_gamma   90.00
#
_symmetry.space_group_name_H-M   'P 1'
#
loop_
_entity.id
_entity.type
_entity.pdbx_description
1 polymer ?
#
loop_
_entity_poly.entity_id
_entity_poly.type
_entity_poly.pdbx_seq_one_letter_code
_entity_poly.pdbx_strand_id
1 'polypeptide(L)'
;MSLDGWEPFWLGPSSHRLYAALHAASGASSTGIVLVPPLLHELPRSRRFITEVASELAGLGLPTLRFDFHGTGDSGGSGEELDLASMHRDLELAVAALRERTRIKRLVLVAWRGGALALRGWLESGGAADLILLWEPIVDGGAWVQELVETDARERALRPPPRAGVPRITDPSDGQLMGFPAPSRLRADLGKTRLDKGMHRDDVPMWAIVRHDLAELPMDIARTLPLPANAPSFNVGAAMDATFFLTPPVRELVGKLGQAVREEAWA
;
A
#
# COMPACT_ATOMS: atom_id res chain seq x y z
N MET A 1 7.53 -22.74 -16.95
CA MET A 1 7.21 -21.52 -16.19
C MET A 1 5.80 -21.73 -15.66
N SER A 2 5.63 -22.40 -14.52
CA SER A 2 4.29 -22.70 -14.02
C SER A 2 3.65 -21.44 -13.45
N LEU A 3 2.34 -21.34 -13.58
CA LEU A 3 1.49 -20.32 -12.97
C LEU A 3 1.28 -20.62 -11.47
N ASP A 4 2.31 -21.12 -10.77
CA ASP A 4 2.24 -21.48 -9.34
C ASP A 4 2.63 -20.28 -8.45
N GLY A 5 2.10 -19.09 -8.77
CA GLY A 5 2.50 -17.84 -8.12
C GLY A 5 1.58 -17.39 -6.98
N TRP A 6 0.26 -17.41 -7.22
CA TRP A 6 -0.77 -16.95 -6.28
C TRP A 6 -2.17 -17.36 -6.74
N GLU A 7 -3.12 -17.42 -5.81
CA GLU A 7 -4.54 -17.68 -6.05
C GLU A 7 -5.34 -16.36 -6.06
N PRO A 8 -5.87 -15.90 -7.20
CA PRO A 8 -6.76 -14.73 -7.25
C PRO A 8 -8.21 -15.09 -6.86
N PHE A 9 -8.88 -14.20 -6.16
CA PHE A 9 -10.28 -14.36 -5.75
C PHE A 9 -10.94 -13.02 -5.41
N TRP A 10 -12.27 -13.04 -5.27
CA TRP A 10 -13.06 -11.86 -4.91
C TRP A 10 -13.43 -11.90 -3.42
N LEU A 11 -13.29 -10.77 -2.74
CA LEU A 11 -13.78 -10.53 -1.38
C LEU A 11 -15.09 -9.74 -1.41
N GLY A 12 -15.90 -9.91 -0.36
CA GLY A 12 -17.09 -9.10 -0.14
C GLY A 12 -18.31 -9.50 -1.01
N PRO A 13 -19.46 -8.86 -0.77
CA PRO A 13 -20.70 -9.10 -1.53
C PRO A 13 -20.59 -8.57 -2.97
N SER A 14 -21.53 -8.96 -3.83
CA SER A 14 -21.55 -8.54 -5.25
C SER A 14 -21.56 -7.02 -5.46
N SER A 15 -22.15 -6.26 -4.54
CA SER A 15 -22.20 -4.80 -4.55
C SER A 15 -20.89 -4.14 -4.10
N HIS A 16 -19.98 -4.89 -3.46
CA HIS A 16 -18.74 -4.37 -2.87
C HIS A 16 -17.63 -5.41 -3.02
N ARG A 17 -17.21 -5.65 -4.27
CA ARG A 17 -16.21 -6.67 -4.60
C ARG A 17 -14.79 -6.12 -4.60
N LEU A 18 -13.91 -6.77 -3.86
CA LEU A 18 -12.47 -6.49 -3.86
C LEU A 18 -11.72 -7.59 -4.59
N TYR A 19 -10.83 -7.21 -5.49
CA TYR A 19 -9.83 -8.13 -6.01
C TYR A 19 -8.84 -8.45 -4.90
N ALA A 20 -8.55 -9.73 -4.72
CA ALA A 20 -7.49 -10.21 -3.84
C ALA A 20 -6.69 -11.34 -4.48
N ALA A 21 -5.45 -11.50 -4.05
CA ALA A 21 -4.54 -12.54 -4.50
C ALA A 21 -3.72 -13.08 -3.33
N LEU A 22 -3.91 -14.35 -3.00
CA LEU A 22 -3.18 -15.04 -1.92
C LEU A 22 -1.94 -15.73 -2.49
N HIS A 23 -0.78 -15.32 -2.02
CA HIS A 23 0.49 -16.01 -2.21
C HIS A 23 0.64 -17.03 -1.09
N ALA A 24 0.35 -18.29 -1.39
CA ALA A 24 0.36 -19.35 -0.39
C ALA A 24 1.79 -19.70 0.03
N ALA A 25 2.00 -19.88 1.33
CA ALA A 25 3.25 -20.40 1.86
C ALA A 25 3.34 -21.92 1.68
N SER A 26 4.57 -22.41 1.50
CA SER A 26 4.86 -23.84 1.58
C SER A 26 4.79 -24.31 3.03
N GLY A 27 3.71 -25.02 3.39
CA GLY A 27 3.50 -25.58 4.72
C GLY A 27 2.66 -24.71 5.65
N ALA A 28 2.47 -25.17 6.90
CA ALA A 28 1.68 -24.45 7.89
C ALA A 28 2.47 -23.28 8.48
N SER A 29 1.88 -22.08 8.46
CA SER A 29 2.46 -20.88 9.07
C SER A 29 1.53 -20.31 10.12
N SER A 30 2.10 -19.86 11.24
CA SER A 30 1.35 -19.16 12.29
C SER A 30 1.26 -17.65 12.04
N THR A 31 2.03 -17.11 11.10
CA THR A 31 2.12 -15.68 10.80
C THR A 31 1.72 -15.43 9.35
N GLY A 32 0.77 -14.53 9.12
CA GLY A 32 0.35 -14.12 7.77
C GLY A 32 0.51 -12.63 7.55
N ILE A 33 0.64 -12.25 6.29
CA ILE A 33 0.89 -10.87 5.87
C ILE A 33 -0.27 -10.36 5.00
N VAL A 34 -0.77 -9.15 5.27
CA VAL A 34 -1.57 -8.39 4.30
C VAL A 34 -0.74 -7.22 3.80
N LEU A 35 -0.65 -7.06 2.48
CA LEU A 35 -0.04 -5.89 1.84
C LEU A 35 -1.13 -4.83 1.62
N VAL A 36 -1.06 -3.74 2.39
CA VAL A 36 -1.94 -2.58 2.22
C VAL A 36 -1.42 -1.76 1.04
N PRO A 37 -2.21 -1.65 -0.06
CA PRO A 37 -1.70 -1.12 -1.31
C PRO A 37 -1.43 0.39 -1.22
N PRO A 38 -0.49 0.91 -2.03
CA PRO A 38 -0.31 2.35 -2.18
C PRO A 38 -1.49 2.95 -2.97
N LEU A 39 -1.58 4.27 -3.00
CA LEU A 39 -2.78 4.98 -3.50
C LEU A 39 -2.52 5.68 -4.84
N LEU A 40 -3.61 5.96 -5.56
CA LEU A 40 -3.61 6.75 -6.79
C LEU A 40 -2.61 6.17 -7.82
N HIS A 41 -1.83 7.05 -8.44
CA HIS A 41 -0.84 6.71 -9.46
C HIS A 41 0.28 5.77 -8.99
N GLU A 42 0.50 5.64 -7.69
CA GLU A 42 1.53 4.76 -7.12
C GLU A 42 1.14 3.28 -7.24
N LEU A 43 -0.17 2.96 -7.21
CA LEU A 43 -0.70 1.59 -7.29
C LEU A 43 -0.29 0.86 -8.57
N PRO A 44 -0.64 1.33 -9.79
CA PRO A 44 -0.30 0.61 -11.01
C PRO A 44 1.22 0.51 -11.22
N ARG A 45 2.00 1.51 -10.80
CA ARG A 45 3.47 1.53 -10.93
C ARG A 45 4.16 0.45 -10.08
N SER A 46 3.60 0.20 -8.90
CA SER A 46 4.16 -0.71 -7.91
C SER A 46 3.56 -2.12 -7.99
N ARG A 47 2.50 -2.35 -8.77
CA ARG A 47 1.78 -3.64 -8.82
C ARG A 47 2.71 -4.84 -9.03
N ARG A 48 3.61 -4.75 -10.01
CA ARG A 48 4.58 -5.82 -10.29
C ARG A 48 5.53 -6.02 -9.10
N PHE A 49 6.12 -4.93 -8.60
CA PHE A 49 7.04 -4.96 -7.48
C PHE A 49 6.41 -5.59 -6.22
N ILE A 50 5.21 -5.15 -5.86
CA ILE A 50 4.45 -5.69 -4.72
C ILE A 50 4.11 -7.17 -4.92
N THR A 51 3.82 -7.58 -6.16
CA THR A 51 3.60 -9.00 -6.50
C THR A 51 4.87 -9.84 -6.28
N GLU A 52 6.03 -9.34 -6.73
CA GLU A 52 7.32 -10.02 -6.53
C GLU A 52 7.69 -10.09 -5.04
N VAL A 53 7.46 -9.01 -4.26
CA VAL A 53 7.64 -9.01 -2.80
C VAL A 53 6.74 -10.05 -2.12
N ALA A 54 5.46 -10.14 -2.51
CA ALA A 54 4.53 -11.12 -1.94
C ALA A 54 4.98 -12.57 -2.21
N SER A 55 5.48 -12.85 -3.42
CA SER A 55 5.98 -14.18 -3.77
C SER A 55 7.23 -14.55 -2.99
N GLU A 56 8.16 -13.61 -2.76
CA GLU A 56 9.34 -13.86 -1.92
C GLU A 56 8.96 -14.16 -0.46
N LEU A 57 8.05 -13.38 0.12
CA LEU A 57 7.58 -13.59 1.49
C LEU A 57 6.87 -14.94 1.64
N ALA A 58 6.03 -15.32 0.67
CA ALA A 58 5.38 -16.63 0.64
C ALA A 58 6.40 -17.78 0.51
N GLY A 59 7.44 -17.59 -0.30
CA GLY A 59 8.57 -18.53 -0.41
C GLY A 59 9.33 -18.75 0.89
N LEU A 60 9.28 -17.78 1.83
CA LEU A 60 9.86 -17.87 3.17
C LEU A 60 8.92 -18.48 4.21
N GLY A 61 7.73 -18.94 3.81
CA GLY A 61 6.74 -19.53 4.70
C GLY A 61 5.75 -18.53 5.30
N LEU A 62 5.63 -17.31 4.73
CA LEU A 62 4.71 -16.27 5.22
C LEU A 62 3.59 -16.08 4.19
N PRO A 63 2.41 -16.73 4.36
CA PRO A 63 1.31 -16.56 3.43
C PRO A 63 0.93 -15.08 3.35
N THR A 64 0.91 -14.54 2.14
CA THR A 64 0.82 -13.10 1.90
C THR A 64 -0.37 -12.77 1.01
N LEU A 65 -1.30 -11.96 1.51
CA LEU A 65 -2.47 -11.49 0.76
C LEU A 65 -2.22 -10.11 0.19
N ARG A 66 -2.43 -9.97 -1.11
CA ARG A 66 -2.59 -8.67 -1.79
C ARG A 66 -4.05 -8.42 -2.04
N PHE A 67 -4.45 -7.15 -2.05
CA PHE A 67 -5.79 -6.73 -2.46
C PHE A 67 -5.74 -5.31 -3.02
N ASP A 68 -6.79 -4.92 -3.75
CA ASP A 68 -7.02 -3.54 -4.18
C ASP A 68 -8.26 -2.99 -3.43
N PHE A 69 -8.24 -1.73 -3.00
CA PHE A 69 -9.41 -1.08 -2.39
C PHE A 69 -10.57 -0.97 -3.38
N HIS A 70 -11.81 -0.94 -2.89
CA HIS A 70 -12.99 -0.70 -3.72
C HIS A 70 -12.86 0.64 -4.47
N GLY A 71 -13.16 0.65 -5.77
CA GLY A 71 -12.95 1.81 -6.63
C GLY A 71 -11.49 2.01 -7.07
N THR A 72 -10.58 1.06 -6.81
CA THR A 72 -9.17 1.12 -7.23
C THR A 72 -8.70 -0.19 -7.87
N GLY A 73 -7.64 -0.12 -8.67
CA GLY A 73 -6.98 -1.31 -9.24
C GLY A 73 -7.95 -2.20 -10.02
N ASP A 74 -7.93 -3.50 -9.70
CA ASP A 74 -8.81 -4.50 -10.31
C ASP A 74 -10.11 -4.73 -9.49
N SER A 75 -10.31 -4.01 -8.40
CA SER A 75 -11.54 -4.09 -7.59
C SER A 75 -12.73 -3.43 -8.30
N GLY A 76 -13.94 -3.88 -7.96
CA GLY A 76 -15.15 -3.24 -8.47
C GLY A 76 -15.39 -1.86 -7.84
N GLY A 77 -16.48 -1.20 -8.24
CA GLY A 77 -16.89 0.09 -7.69
C GLY A 77 -16.42 1.29 -8.51
N SER A 78 -16.87 2.47 -8.09
CA SER A 78 -16.39 3.73 -8.65
C SER A 78 -15.29 4.31 -7.78
N GLY A 79 -14.25 4.89 -8.38
CA GLY A 79 -13.25 5.65 -7.62
C GLY A 79 -13.84 6.89 -6.92
N GLU A 80 -15.04 7.34 -7.34
CA GLU A 80 -15.81 8.35 -6.62
C GLU A 80 -16.36 7.86 -5.28
N GLU A 81 -16.35 6.55 -5.01
CA GLU A 81 -16.81 5.89 -3.77
C GLU A 81 -15.70 5.79 -2.71
N LEU A 82 -14.45 6.05 -3.09
CA LEU A 82 -13.28 5.89 -2.23
C LEU A 82 -13.18 7.00 -1.16
N ASP A 83 -13.04 6.59 0.10
CA ASP A 83 -12.69 7.42 1.26
C ASP A 83 -11.99 6.56 2.34
N LEU A 84 -11.47 7.16 3.42
CA LEU A 84 -10.79 6.35 4.44
C LEU A 84 -11.74 5.35 5.10
N ALA A 85 -13.01 5.72 5.30
CA ALA A 85 -13.99 4.81 5.90
C ALA A 85 -14.26 3.58 5.03
N SER A 86 -14.31 3.71 3.70
CA SER A 86 -14.42 2.58 2.77
C SER A 86 -13.16 1.73 2.81
N MET A 87 -11.98 2.36 2.83
CA MET A 87 -10.70 1.66 2.90
C MET A 87 -10.55 0.86 4.21
N HIS A 88 -11.06 1.35 5.33
CA HIS A 88 -11.06 0.60 6.59
C HIS A 88 -11.93 -0.66 6.49
N ARG A 89 -13.12 -0.56 5.88
CA ARG A 89 -13.99 -1.72 5.64
C ARG A 89 -13.32 -2.76 4.73
N ASP A 90 -12.60 -2.28 3.72
CA ASP A 90 -11.90 -3.15 2.77
C ASP A 90 -10.71 -3.87 3.42
N LEU A 91 -9.96 -3.16 4.27
CA LEU A 91 -8.86 -3.75 5.02
C LEU A 91 -9.38 -4.83 5.98
N GLU A 92 -10.53 -4.62 6.61
CA GLU A 92 -11.18 -5.63 7.46
C GLU A 92 -11.52 -6.90 6.66
N LEU A 93 -12.08 -6.75 5.45
CA LEU A 93 -12.37 -7.88 4.56
C LEU A 93 -11.10 -8.64 4.17
N ALA A 94 -10.02 -7.93 3.86
CA ALA A 94 -8.74 -8.55 3.51
C ALA A 94 -8.14 -9.33 4.70
N VAL A 95 -8.14 -8.74 5.90
CA VAL A 95 -7.64 -9.38 7.13
C VAL A 95 -8.47 -10.62 7.47
N ALA A 96 -9.80 -10.53 7.42
CA ALA A 96 -10.68 -11.66 7.69
C ALA A 96 -10.44 -12.81 6.70
N ALA A 97 -10.31 -12.50 5.41
CA ALA A 97 -10.07 -13.49 4.37
C ALA A 97 -8.73 -14.19 4.52
N LEU A 98 -7.66 -13.47 4.87
CA LEU A 98 -6.37 -14.07 5.15
C LEU A 98 -6.47 -15.06 6.32
N ARG A 99 -7.09 -14.64 7.43
CA ARG A 99 -7.26 -15.47 8.64
C ARG A 99 -8.06 -16.74 8.34
N GLU A 100 -9.17 -16.62 7.61
CA GLU A 100 -10.03 -17.75 7.26
C GLU A 100 -9.29 -18.81 6.42
N ARG A 101 -8.56 -18.37 5.40
CA ARG A 101 -7.90 -19.23 4.41
C ARG A 101 -6.62 -19.88 4.92
N THR A 102 -5.88 -19.20 5.81
CA THR A 102 -4.54 -19.63 6.21
C THR A 102 -4.45 -20.08 7.66
N ARG A 103 -5.46 -19.79 8.48
CA ARG A 103 -5.51 -20.10 9.93
C ARG A 103 -4.34 -19.52 10.72
N ILE A 104 -3.77 -18.42 10.24
CA ILE A 104 -2.72 -17.67 10.93
C ILE A 104 -3.20 -17.21 12.31
N LYS A 105 -2.28 -17.17 13.26
CA LYS A 105 -2.49 -16.68 14.62
C LYS A 105 -2.01 -15.23 14.76
N ARG A 106 -0.94 -14.89 14.04
CA ARG A 106 -0.30 -13.58 14.03
C ARG A 106 -0.49 -12.89 12.68
N LEU A 107 -0.91 -11.64 12.71
CA LEU A 107 -1.13 -10.80 11.56
C LEU A 107 -0.04 -9.73 11.48
N VAL A 108 0.58 -9.65 10.31
CA VAL A 108 1.50 -8.59 9.95
C VAL A 108 0.86 -7.74 8.85
N LEU A 109 0.92 -6.42 9.00
CA LEU A 109 0.45 -5.49 7.97
C LEU A 109 1.65 -4.77 7.37
N VAL A 110 1.80 -4.84 6.04
CA VAL A 110 2.82 -4.08 5.30
C VAL A 110 2.12 -2.95 4.55
N ALA A 111 2.29 -1.71 4.99
CA ALA A 111 1.66 -0.56 4.36
C ALA A 111 2.64 0.22 3.49
N TRP A 112 2.24 0.42 2.24
CA TRP A 112 3.04 1.12 1.24
C TRP A 112 2.65 2.59 1.17
N ARG A 113 3.58 3.48 1.48
CA ARG A 113 3.44 4.93 1.26
C ARG A 113 2.11 5.48 1.80
N GLY A 114 1.26 6.03 0.92
CA GLY A 114 -0.06 6.57 1.29
C GLY A 114 -1.01 5.52 1.91
N GLY A 115 -0.78 4.23 1.65
CA GLY A 115 -1.49 3.13 2.31
C GLY A 115 -1.27 3.12 3.84
N ALA A 116 -0.19 3.71 4.35
CA ALA A 116 0.03 3.88 5.78
C ALA A 116 -0.99 4.83 6.43
N LEU A 117 -1.48 5.84 5.70
CA LEU A 117 -2.53 6.75 6.18
C LEU A 117 -3.87 6.02 6.34
N ALA A 118 -4.20 5.12 5.41
CA ALA A 118 -5.38 4.27 5.49
C ALA A 118 -5.26 3.21 6.61
N LEU A 119 -4.09 2.59 6.74
CA LEU A 119 -3.81 1.69 7.86
C LEU A 119 -4.00 2.39 9.21
N ARG A 120 -3.53 3.64 9.33
CA ARG A 120 -3.65 4.41 10.56
C ARG A 120 -5.10 4.58 11.00
N GLY A 121 -5.97 5.08 10.12
CA GLY A 121 -7.37 5.28 10.47
C GLY A 121 -8.08 3.95 10.81
N TRP A 122 -7.69 2.85 10.17
CA TRP A 122 -8.24 1.53 10.50
C TRP A 122 -7.85 1.09 11.91
N LEU A 123 -6.59 1.30 12.32
CA LEU A 123 -6.14 1.01 13.69
C LEU A 123 -6.89 1.83 14.74
N GLU A 124 -7.13 3.12 14.47
CA GLU A 124 -7.95 3.99 15.33
C GLU A 124 -9.40 3.53 15.43
N SER A 125 -9.93 2.93 14.36
CA SER A 125 -11.28 2.37 14.35
C SER A 125 -11.41 1.01 15.05
N GLY A 126 -10.33 0.51 15.67
CA GLY A 126 -10.31 -0.74 16.44
C GLY A 126 -9.60 -1.91 15.75
N GLY A 127 -9.06 -1.70 14.55
CA GLY A 127 -8.21 -2.67 13.86
C GLY A 127 -7.03 -3.12 14.73
N ALA A 128 -6.60 -4.36 14.53
CA ALA A 128 -5.53 -4.97 15.30
C ALA A 128 -4.58 -5.78 14.42
N ALA A 129 -3.28 -5.58 14.63
CA ALA A 129 -2.19 -6.36 14.04
C ALA A 129 -1.15 -6.67 15.12
N ASP A 130 -0.38 -7.73 14.91
CA ASP A 130 0.69 -8.13 15.82
C ASP A 130 2.04 -7.48 15.46
N LEU A 131 2.19 -7.00 14.20
CA LEU A 131 3.34 -6.24 13.71
C LEU A 131 2.93 -5.36 12.54
N ILE A 132 3.44 -4.14 12.51
CA ILE A 132 3.24 -3.20 11.39
C ILE A 132 4.58 -2.92 10.72
N LEU A 133 4.62 -3.04 9.40
CA LEU A 133 5.76 -2.73 8.55
C LEU A 133 5.39 -1.57 7.63
N LEU A 134 6.06 -0.43 7.80
CA LEU A 134 5.83 0.78 7.02
C LEU A 134 6.88 0.89 5.91
N TRP A 135 6.45 0.77 4.65
CA TRP A 135 7.34 0.89 3.50
C TRP A 135 7.26 2.31 2.92
N GLU A 136 8.34 3.08 3.09
CA GLU A 136 8.43 4.51 2.73
C GLU A 136 7.15 5.29 3.10
N PRO A 137 6.72 5.27 4.38
CA PRO A 137 5.41 5.80 4.76
C PRO A 137 5.27 7.29 4.48
N ILE A 138 4.07 7.71 4.07
CA ILE A 138 3.70 9.12 4.08
C ILE A 138 3.31 9.50 5.51
N VAL A 139 4.11 10.38 6.15
CA VAL A 139 3.88 10.81 7.54
C VAL A 139 2.85 11.92 7.63
N ASP A 140 2.93 12.92 6.75
CA ASP A 140 2.00 14.05 6.68
C ASP A 140 1.15 13.96 5.42
N GLY A 141 -0.10 13.51 5.57
CA GLY A 141 -1.03 13.40 4.45
C GLY A 141 -1.43 14.76 3.86
N GLY A 142 -1.42 15.83 4.66
CA GLY A 142 -1.70 17.19 4.19
C GLY A 142 -0.63 17.70 3.24
N ALA A 143 0.64 17.60 3.67
CA ALA A 143 1.78 17.95 2.83
C ALA A 143 1.83 17.11 1.55
N TRP A 144 1.59 15.80 1.66
CA TRP A 144 1.59 14.92 0.50
C TRP A 144 0.46 15.23 -0.49
N VAL A 145 -0.77 15.49 -0.02
CA VAL A 145 -1.87 15.90 -0.92
C VAL A 145 -1.53 17.21 -1.63
N GLN A 146 -0.90 18.18 -0.96
CA GLN A 146 -0.44 19.42 -1.60
C GLN A 146 0.60 19.15 -2.69
N GLU A 147 1.62 18.33 -2.40
CA GLU A 147 2.63 17.92 -3.37
C GLU A 147 2.01 17.26 -4.61
N LEU A 148 1.04 16.37 -4.41
CA LEU A 148 0.32 15.73 -5.51
C LEU A 148 -0.47 16.73 -6.35
N VAL A 149 -1.12 17.72 -5.73
CA VAL A 149 -1.86 18.77 -6.45
C VAL A 149 -0.93 19.62 -7.30
N GLU A 150 0.21 20.02 -6.76
CA GLU A 150 1.23 20.79 -7.50
C GLU A 150 1.81 19.98 -8.67
N THR A 151 2.09 18.70 -8.43
CA THR A 151 2.62 17.79 -9.45
C THR A 151 1.60 17.52 -10.56
N ASP A 152 0.33 17.28 -10.20
CA ASP A 152 -0.75 17.05 -11.16
C ASP A 152 -0.98 18.29 -12.04
N ALA A 153 -0.99 19.48 -11.44
CA ALA A 153 -1.10 20.74 -12.18
C ALA A 153 0.04 20.92 -13.18
N ARG A 154 1.28 20.63 -12.76
CA ARG A 154 2.47 20.69 -13.63
C ARG A 154 2.36 19.69 -14.79
N GLU A 155 2.00 18.45 -14.51
CA GLU A 155 1.86 17.39 -15.52
C GLU A 155 0.77 17.71 -16.55
N ARG A 156 -0.39 18.21 -16.10
CA ARG A 156 -1.49 18.65 -16.99
C ARG A 156 -1.08 19.81 -17.89
N ALA A 157 -0.21 20.70 -17.42
CA ALA A 157 0.31 21.81 -18.22
C ALA A 157 1.29 21.35 -19.31
N LEU A 158 2.12 20.34 -19.03
CA LEU A 158 3.15 19.85 -19.95
C LEU A 158 2.62 18.91 -21.05
N ARG A 159 1.56 18.12 -20.78
CA ARG A 159 1.10 17.07 -21.71
C ARG A 159 0.40 17.65 -22.94
N PRO A 160 0.83 17.37 -24.18
CA PRO A 160 0.11 17.83 -25.37
C PRO A 160 -1.34 17.30 -25.35
N PRO A 161 -2.31 18.04 -25.91
CA PRO A 161 -3.69 17.57 -25.96
C PRO A 161 -3.72 16.19 -26.64
N PRO A 162 -4.46 15.22 -26.09
CA PRO A 162 -4.42 13.82 -26.54
C PRO A 162 -4.88 13.68 -28.00
N ARG A 163 -5.68 14.63 -28.49
CA ARG A 163 -6.10 14.76 -29.88
C ARG A 163 -6.23 16.24 -30.24
N ALA A 164 -5.95 16.59 -31.49
CA ALA A 164 -6.21 17.93 -32.00
C ALA A 164 -7.71 18.27 -31.82
N GLY A 165 -7.99 19.46 -31.27
CA GLY A 165 -9.37 19.93 -31.04
C GLY A 165 -10.05 19.44 -29.76
N VAL A 166 -9.42 18.57 -28.96
CA VAL A 166 -9.94 18.21 -27.63
C VAL A 166 -9.38 19.19 -26.59
N PRO A 167 -10.23 19.97 -25.88
CA PRO A 167 -9.77 20.87 -24.84
C PRO A 167 -9.02 20.12 -23.75
N ARG A 168 -7.96 20.73 -23.21
CA ARG A 168 -7.30 20.19 -22.02
C ARG A 168 -8.22 20.36 -20.81
N ILE A 169 -8.45 19.29 -20.08
CA ILE A 169 -9.08 19.36 -18.75
C ILE A 169 -7.97 19.69 -17.74
N THR A 170 -7.88 20.97 -17.39
CA THR A 170 -6.94 21.48 -16.38
C THR A 170 -7.61 21.84 -15.07
N ASP A 171 -8.92 21.60 -14.95
CA ASP A 171 -9.68 21.90 -13.74
C ASP A 171 -9.26 20.94 -12.62
N PRO A 172 -8.60 21.43 -11.54
CA PRO A 172 -8.18 20.59 -10.42
C PRO A 172 -9.36 20.08 -9.57
N SER A 173 -10.58 20.57 -9.83
CA SER A 173 -11.82 20.18 -9.17
C SER A 173 -12.58 19.06 -9.89
N ASP A 174 -12.03 18.50 -10.98
CA ASP A 174 -12.62 17.41 -11.77
C ASP A 174 -12.69 16.05 -11.05
N GLY A 175 -12.43 16.02 -9.75
CA GLY A 175 -12.41 14.80 -8.95
C GLY A 175 -11.18 13.91 -9.19
N GLN A 176 -10.23 14.30 -10.05
CA GLN A 176 -9.02 13.53 -10.32
C GLN A 176 -7.76 14.16 -9.73
N LEU A 177 -6.83 13.32 -9.29
CA LEU A 177 -5.51 13.71 -8.83
C LEU A 177 -4.48 12.73 -9.41
N MET A 178 -3.46 13.25 -10.09
CA MET A 178 -2.45 12.46 -10.80
C MET A 178 -3.04 11.54 -11.89
N GLY A 179 -4.20 11.90 -12.43
CA GLY A 179 -4.95 11.08 -13.40
C GLY A 179 -5.75 9.91 -12.82
N PHE A 180 -5.96 9.88 -11.49
CA PHE A 180 -6.77 8.86 -10.80
C PHE A 180 -7.92 9.51 -10.04
N PRO A 181 -9.07 8.83 -9.88
CA PRO A 181 -10.14 9.31 -9.02
C PRO A 181 -9.62 9.59 -7.60
N ALA A 182 -9.86 10.80 -7.13
CA ALA A 182 -9.50 11.29 -5.81
C ALA A 182 -10.57 12.29 -5.37
N PRO A 183 -11.76 11.81 -4.94
CA PRO A 183 -12.87 12.68 -4.59
C PRO A 183 -12.49 13.60 -3.42
N SER A 184 -13.20 14.73 -3.30
CA SER A 184 -12.92 15.76 -2.29
C SER A 184 -12.87 15.20 -0.87
N ARG A 185 -13.72 14.21 -0.55
CA ARG A 185 -13.71 13.54 0.75
C ARG A 185 -12.43 12.74 1.00
N LEU A 186 -11.93 11.99 0.02
CA LEU A 186 -10.66 11.27 0.17
C LEU A 186 -9.51 12.26 0.41
N ARG A 187 -9.45 13.35 -0.36
CA ARG A 187 -8.41 14.38 -0.17
C ARG A 187 -8.51 15.03 1.21
N ALA A 188 -9.72 15.33 1.66
CA ALA A 188 -9.96 15.92 2.98
C ALA A 188 -9.60 14.95 4.11
N ASP A 189 -9.90 13.66 3.97
CA ASP A 189 -9.56 12.63 4.93
C ASP A 189 -8.04 12.44 5.00
N LEU A 190 -7.37 12.24 3.85
CA LEU A 190 -5.91 12.13 3.77
C LEU A 190 -5.23 13.39 4.34
N GLY A 191 -5.72 14.58 4.01
CA GLY A 191 -5.14 15.85 4.45
C GLY A 191 -5.22 16.11 5.96
N LYS A 192 -6.08 15.36 6.68
CA LYS A 192 -6.18 15.44 8.14
C LYS A 192 -5.36 14.37 8.86
N THR A 193 -4.93 13.34 8.15
CA THR A 193 -4.23 12.20 8.74
C THR A 193 -2.73 12.46 8.84
N ARG A 194 -2.16 12.17 10.01
CA ARG A 194 -0.72 12.13 10.20
C ARG A 194 -0.32 10.90 11.01
N LEU A 195 0.83 10.31 10.68
CA LEU A 195 1.35 9.14 11.40
C LEU A 195 2.10 9.50 12.68
N ASP A 196 2.66 10.70 12.76
CA ASP A 196 3.44 11.19 13.91
C ASP A 196 2.59 11.65 15.10
N LYS A 197 1.29 11.86 14.89
CA LYS A 197 0.33 12.19 15.96
C LYS A 197 -0.51 10.99 16.24
N GLY A 198 -0.61 10.50 17.48
CA GLY A 198 -1.73 9.67 17.95
C GLY A 198 -1.69 8.18 17.61
N MET A 199 -0.56 7.61 17.20
CA MET A 199 -0.43 6.15 16.97
C MET A 199 -0.28 5.40 18.30
N HIS A 200 -1.00 5.84 19.33
CA HIS A 200 -0.97 5.31 20.69
C HIS A 200 -1.97 4.16 20.81
N ARG A 201 -1.66 3.05 20.16
CA ARG A 201 -1.97 1.75 20.77
C ARG A 201 -0.63 1.23 21.26
N ASP A 202 -0.40 1.39 22.56
CA ASP A 202 0.90 1.28 23.24
C ASP A 202 1.65 -0.06 23.11
N ASP A 203 1.21 -1.02 22.28
CA ASP A 203 1.72 -2.40 22.28
C ASP A 203 2.04 -3.01 20.90
N VAL A 204 1.76 -2.34 19.77
CA VAL A 204 2.05 -2.95 18.45
C VAL A 204 3.43 -2.50 17.95
N PRO A 205 4.42 -3.41 17.80
CA PRO A 205 5.71 -3.04 17.27
C PRO A 205 5.60 -2.57 15.82
N MET A 206 6.40 -1.56 15.49
CA MET A 206 6.42 -0.96 14.16
C MET A 206 7.83 -0.94 13.60
N TRP A 207 8.00 -1.48 12.39
CA TRP A 207 9.24 -1.34 11.66
C TRP A 207 9.05 -0.45 10.44
N ALA A 208 10.11 0.22 10.02
CA ALA A 208 10.11 1.07 8.85
C ALA A 208 11.16 0.59 7.83
N ILE A 209 10.75 0.47 6.57
CA ILE A 209 11.62 0.22 5.42
C ILE A 209 11.75 1.52 4.63
N VAL A 210 12.88 2.20 4.75
CA VAL A 210 13.01 3.60 4.31
C VAL A 210 14.37 3.90 3.71
N ARG A 211 14.41 4.88 2.80
CA ARG A 211 15.66 5.38 2.25
C ARG A 211 16.42 6.22 3.27
N HIS A 212 17.72 6.33 3.08
CA HIS A 212 18.60 7.13 3.93
C HIS A 212 18.27 8.63 3.94
N ASP A 213 17.59 9.13 2.91
CA ASP A 213 17.21 10.53 2.73
C ASP A 213 15.77 10.84 3.20
N LEU A 214 15.06 9.86 3.77
CA LEU A 214 13.72 10.11 4.29
C LEU A 214 13.80 11.05 5.50
N ALA A 215 13.18 12.23 5.39
CA ALA A 215 13.32 13.30 6.37
C ALA A 215 12.53 13.05 7.67
N GLU A 216 11.43 12.30 7.62
CA GLU A 216 10.51 12.14 8.74
C GLU A 216 10.05 10.68 8.89
N LEU A 217 9.98 10.21 10.14
CA LEU A 217 9.42 8.93 10.55
C LEU A 217 8.44 9.15 11.72
N PRO A 218 7.45 8.26 11.91
CA PRO A 218 6.63 8.24 13.12
C PRO A 218 7.50 8.10 14.38
N MET A 219 7.08 8.64 15.54
CA MET A 219 7.92 8.70 16.74
C MET A 219 8.21 7.35 17.42
N ASP A 220 7.58 6.25 17.00
CA ASP A 220 7.61 4.95 17.71
C ASP A 220 8.08 3.77 16.83
N ILE A 221 9.03 4.02 15.93
CA ILE A 221 9.63 2.96 15.11
C ILE A 221 10.61 2.12 15.94
N ALA A 222 10.23 0.87 16.23
CA ALA A 222 11.04 -0.10 16.96
C ALA A 222 12.25 -0.60 16.16
N ARG A 223 12.15 -0.63 14.82
CA ARG A 223 13.25 -1.05 13.94
C ARG A 223 13.20 -0.35 12.59
N THR A 224 14.35 0.13 12.12
CA THR A 224 14.47 0.69 10.78
C THR A 224 15.35 -0.22 9.91
N LEU A 225 14.89 -0.56 8.72
CA LEU A 225 15.64 -1.27 7.71
C LEU A 225 15.92 -0.31 6.53
N PRO A 226 17.19 -0.07 6.17
CA PRO A 226 17.52 0.85 5.08
C PRO A 226 17.18 0.22 3.73
N LEU A 227 16.52 0.98 2.86
CA LEU A 227 16.31 0.62 1.46
C LEU A 227 17.62 0.78 0.67
N PRO A 228 17.99 -0.21 -0.16
CA PRO A 228 19.10 -0.08 -1.09
C PRO A 228 18.95 1.16 -1.98
N ALA A 229 20.05 1.87 -2.27
CA ALA A 229 20.03 3.09 -3.07
C ALA A 229 19.41 2.90 -4.47
N ASN A 230 19.52 1.68 -5.03
CA ASN A 230 18.94 1.30 -6.32
C ASN A 230 17.50 0.78 -6.23
N ALA A 231 16.84 0.88 -5.08
CA ALA A 231 15.42 0.55 -4.95
C ALA A 231 14.58 1.50 -5.83
N PRO A 232 13.50 1.02 -6.47
CA PRO A 232 12.63 1.87 -7.30
C PRO A 232 12.04 3.03 -6.49
N SER A 233 12.19 4.27 -6.97
CA SER A 233 11.69 5.46 -6.29
C SER A 233 10.35 5.91 -6.88
N PHE A 234 9.48 6.43 -6.02
CA PHE A 234 8.19 6.98 -6.41
C PHE A 234 8.27 8.46 -6.83
N ASN A 235 9.45 9.10 -6.72
CA ASN A 235 9.68 10.51 -7.04
C ASN A 235 9.82 10.79 -8.56
N VAL A 236 9.57 9.78 -9.41
CA VAL A 236 9.53 9.95 -10.86
C VAL A 236 8.15 10.48 -11.23
N GLY A 237 8.08 11.51 -12.10
CA GLY A 237 6.84 12.22 -12.48
C GLY A 237 5.73 11.30 -13.01
N ALA A 238 4.58 11.84 -13.46
CA ALA A 238 3.39 11.02 -13.74
C ALA A 238 3.51 10.08 -14.98
N ALA A 239 4.67 10.03 -15.65
CA ALA A 239 5.00 9.07 -16.70
C ALA A 239 5.21 7.64 -16.16
N MET A 240 4.79 6.61 -16.92
CA MET A 240 5.09 5.20 -16.62
C MET A 240 6.42 4.76 -17.27
N ASP A 241 7.46 5.57 -17.16
CA ASP A 241 8.77 5.30 -17.77
C ASP A 241 9.69 4.45 -16.87
N ALA A 242 9.39 4.36 -15.56
CA ALA A 242 10.05 3.48 -14.62
C ALA A 242 9.10 2.39 -14.13
N THR A 243 9.28 1.15 -14.60
CA THR A 243 8.60 -0.02 -14.00
C THR A 243 9.33 -0.39 -12.72
N PHE A 244 8.60 -0.58 -11.62
CA PHE A 244 9.21 -1.05 -10.37
C PHE A 244 9.38 -2.58 -10.43
N PHE A 245 10.62 -3.03 -10.23
CA PHE A 245 10.99 -4.44 -10.18
C PHE A 245 11.84 -4.72 -8.93
N LEU A 246 11.75 -5.95 -8.45
CA LEU A 246 12.49 -6.44 -7.31
C LEU A 246 13.94 -6.73 -7.71
N THR A 247 14.78 -5.70 -7.60
CA THR A 247 16.23 -5.79 -7.86
C THR A 247 16.90 -6.76 -6.87
N PRO A 248 18.06 -7.36 -7.20
CA PRO A 248 18.73 -8.30 -6.29
C PRO A 248 18.99 -7.75 -4.88
N PRO A 249 19.45 -6.49 -4.68
CA PRO A 249 19.61 -5.93 -3.34
C PRO A 249 18.29 -5.79 -2.57
N VAL A 250 17.20 -5.42 -3.26
CA VAL A 250 15.88 -5.31 -2.62
C VAL A 250 15.32 -6.70 -2.31
N ARG A 251 15.58 -7.71 -3.15
CA ARG A 251 15.26 -9.11 -2.85
C ARG A 251 15.97 -9.60 -1.60
N GLU A 252 17.25 -9.30 -1.45
CA GLU A 252 18.01 -9.63 -0.24
C GLU A 252 17.42 -8.97 1.00
N LEU A 253 17.02 -7.69 0.91
CA LEU A 253 16.32 -6.98 1.98
C LEU A 253 14.99 -7.68 2.33
N VAL A 254 14.17 -8.02 1.35
CA VAL A 254 12.89 -8.74 1.55
C VAL A 254 13.14 -10.12 2.19
N GLY A 255 14.22 -10.79 1.80
CA GLY A 255 14.69 -12.04 2.42
C GLY A 255 14.97 -11.88 3.91
N LYS A 256 15.80 -10.89 4.27
CA LYS A 256 16.12 -10.55 5.67
C LYS A 256 14.88 -10.14 6.46
N LEU A 257 14.00 -9.33 5.84
CA LEU A 257 12.73 -8.92 6.45
C LEU A 257 11.84 -10.13 6.76
N GLY A 258 11.67 -11.05 5.81
CA GLY A 258 10.86 -12.25 6.01
C GLY A 258 11.44 -13.17 7.10
N GLN A 259 12.76 -13.35 7.16
CA GLN A 259 13.41 -14.09 8.25
C GLN A 259 13.16 -13.42 9.61
N ALA A 260 13.37 -12.10 9.70
CA ALA A 260 13.13 -11.34 10.93
C ALA A 260 11.66 -11.40 11.38
N VAL A 261 10.70 -11.29 10.46
CA VAL A 261 9.27 -11.45 10.76
C VAL A 261 8.94 -12.85 11.25
N ARG A 262 9.64 -13.88 10.76
CA ARG A 262 9.38 -15.27 11.15
C ARG A 262 9.98 -15.62 12.51
N GLU A 263 11.19 -15.13 12.79
CA GLU A 263 12.04 -15.63 13.89
C GLU A 263 12.26 -14.60 15.00
N GLU A 264 12.41 -13.32 14.66
CA GLU A 264 12.84 -12.28 15.61
C GLU A 264 11.67 -11.50 16.20
N ALA A 265 10.59 -11.29 15.42
CA ALA A 265 9.46 -10.44 15.84
C ALA A 265 8.66 -10.97 17.04
N TRP A 266 8.90 -12.22 17.45
CA TRP A 266 8.10 -12.93 18.46
C TRP A 266 8.92 -13.46 19.65
N ALA A 267 10.20 -13.11 19.71
CA ALA A 267 11.12 -13.44 20.81
C ALA A 267 11.02 -12.39 21.92
#